data_AF-A0A520RDQ7-F1
#
_entry.id   AF-A0A520RDQ7-F1
#
_cell.length_a   1.000
_cell.length_b   1.000
_cell.length_c   1.000
_cell.angle_alpha   90.00
_cell.angle_beta   90.00
_cell.angle_gamma   90.00
#
_symmetry.space_group_name_H-M   'P 1'
#
loop_
_entity.id
_entity.type
_entity.pdbx_description
1 polymer ?
#
loop_
_entity_poly.entity_id
_entity_poly.type
_entity_poly.pdbx_seq_one_letter_code
_entity_poly.pdbx_strand_id
1 'polypeptide(L)'
;MHHRLPIGTILLTAAVLLLGGCGLAPVTGAGGAEPAEASASQGDGEALMSGTCDCPSDVLFDAYDEGVLALAAGQYEAARAAFAAYAASGGEGVAAEAAAATTLSRRLEQGQSAPLVIQNDNQRSRVTITEMVLELIVQLEADLNAMSESNQELSAELAKREDALKRLRELTLGQPEG
;
A
#
# COMPACT_ATOMS: atom_id res chain seq x y z
N MET A 1 26.68 23.32 44.53
CA MET A 1 25.89 22.22 45.14
C MET A 1 24.63 22.06 44.31
N HIS A 2 24.69 21.27 43.23
CA HIS A 2 24.19 19.89 43.15
C HIS A 2 22.71 19.75 43.56
N HIS A 3 21.83 19.58 42.57
CA HIS A 3 20.92 18.44 42.52
C HIS A 3 20.52 18.17 41.06
N ARG A 4 21.20 17.20 40.44
CA ARG A 4 20.71 16.51 39.25
C ARG A 4 19.91 15.32 39.77
N LEU A 5 18.60 15.27 39.49
CA LEU A 5 17.81 14.06 39.71
C LEU A 5 17.81 13.21 38.43
N PRO A 6 18.14 11.91 38.50
CA PRO A 6 18.10 11.02 37.35
C PRO A 6 16.68 10.52 37.07
N ILE A 7 16.22 10.67 35.83
CA ILE A 7 14.92 10.26 35.26
C ILE A 7 14.82 8.71 35.09
N GLY A 8 15.80 7.95 35.60
CA GLY A 8 15.99 6.52 35.31
C GLY A 8 15.24 5.51 36.19
N THR A 9 14.44 5.93 37.18
CA THR A 9 13.85 5.02 38.18
C THR A 9 12.33 5.11 38.33
N ILE A 10 11.60 5.49 37.28
CA ILE A 10 10.15 5.23 37.16
C ILE A 10 9.94 4.22 36.02
N LEU A 11 10.72 3.16 36.11
CA LEU A 11 10.47 1.87 35.51
C LEU A 11 9.22 1.28 36.20
N LEU A 12 8.30 0.76 35.39
CA LEU A 12 7.88 -0.65 35.53
C LEU A 12 6.72 -1.00 36.48
N THR A 13 5.76 -0.11 36.78
CA THR A 13 4.61 -0.44 37.68
C THR A 13 3.19 -0.22 37.13
N ALA A 14 2.99 0.09 35.85
CA ALA A 14 1.63 0.30 35.28
C ALA A 14 1.14 -0.80 34.33
N ALA A 15 1.85 -1.93 34.22
CA ALA A 15 1.60 -2.97 33.21
C ALA A 15 0.80 -4.20 33.69
N VAL A 16 0.18 -4.20 34.88
CA VAL A 16 -0.40 -5.45 35.46
C VAL A 16 -1.87 -5.38 35.89
N LEU A 17 -2.60 -4.25 35.76
CA LEU A 17 -3.87 -4.09 36.48
C LEU A 17 -5.20 -4.06 35.70
N LEU A 18 -5.27 -4.41 34.41
CA LEU A 18 -6.58 -4.42 33.70
C LEU A 18 -6.92 -5.70 32.92
N LEU A 19 -6.36 -6.85 33.34
CA LEU A 19 -6.93 -8.16 33.04
C LEU A 19 -7.98 -8.51 34.11
N GLY A 20 -9.26 -8.34 33.78
CA GLY A 20 -10.35 -8.85 34.61
C GLY A 20 -11.75 -8.62 34.03
N GLY A 21 -12.51 -9.70 33.84
CA GLY A 21 -13.98 -9.67 33.94
C GLY A 21 -14.78 -10.34 32.81
N CYS A 22 -15.31 -11.52 33.09
CA CYS A 22 -16.24 -12.32 32.28
C CYS A 22 -17.65 -11.70 32.15
N GLY A 23 -18.39 -12.14 31.11
CA GLY A 23 -19.85 -12.10 31.08
C GLY A 23 -20.45 -12.77 29.84
N LEU A 24 -20.66 -14.10 29.90
CA LEU A 24 -21.51 -14.83 28.96
C LEU A 24 -22.99 -14.67 29.34
N ALA A 25 -23.87 -14.45 28.35
CA ALA A 25 -25.26 -14.88 28.41
C ALA A 25 -25.75 -15.29 27.01
N PRO A 26 -26.43 -16.44 26.85
CA PRO A 26 -26.87 -16.95 25.56
C PRO A 26 -28.27 -16.43 25.22
N VAL A 27 -28.57 -16.25 23.93
CA VAL A 27 -29.95 -16.28 23.45
C VAL A 27 -30.12 -17.42 22.46
N THR A 28 -30.76 -18.47 22.96
CA THR A 28 -31.39 -19.53 22.17
C THR A 28 -32.60 -18.97 21.44
N GLY A 29 -32.63 -19.13 20.13
CA GLY A 29 -33.80 -18.88 19.28
C GLY A 29 -33.71 -19.74 18.04
N ALA A 30 -34.25 -20.95 18.14
CA ALA A 30 -34.36 -21.93 17.07
C ALA A 30 -35.28 -21.43 15.93
N GLY A 31 -34.97 -21.83 14.69
CA GLY A 31 -35.93 -21.73 13.60
C GLY A 31 -35.35 -21.89 12.19
N GLY A 32 -35.08 -23.15 11.80
CA GLY A 32 -35.26 -23.67 10.43
C GLY A 32 -34.37 -23.16 9.28
N ALA A 33 -33.41 -23.99 8.87
CA ALA A 33 -33.02 -24.16 7.46
C ALA A 33 -33.99 -25.22 6.85
N GLU A 34 -34.42 -25.31 5.58
CA GLU A 34 -33.95 -25.04 4.20
C GLU A 34 -35.20 -25.21 3.26
N PRO A 35 -35.15 -25.25 1.91
CA PRO A 35 -34.37 -24.53 0.90
C PRO A 35 -35.27 -23.86 -0.18
N ALA A 36 -34.62 -23.30 -1.20
CA ALA A 36 -35.16 -22.54 -2.34
C ALA A 36 -36.22 -23.24 -3.20
N GLU A 37 -37.21 -22.45 -3.64
CA GLU A 37 -37.88 -22.64 -4.93
C GLU A 37 -37.77 -21.36 -5.75
N ALA A 38 -36.96 -21.43 -6.80
CA ALA A 38 -36.89 -20.40 -7.83
C ALA A 38 -38.16 -20.48 -8.70
N SER A 39 -39.05 -19.50 -8.57
CA SER A 39 -40.11 -19.26 -9.55
C SER A 39 -39.77 -18.03 -10.38
N ALA A 40 -39.20 -18.28 -11.56
CA ALA A 40 -39.14 -17.30 -12.63
C ALA A 40 -40.56 -17.06 -13.15
N SER A 41 -41.17 -15.94 -12.77
CA SER A 41 -42.35 -15.42 -13.47
C SER A 41 -41.91 -14.25 -14.33
N GLN A 42 -41.74 -14.52 -15.63
CA GLN A 42 -41.79 -13.51 -16.67
C GLN A 42 -43.22 -12.99 -16.72
N GLY A 43 -43.43 -11.80 -16.15
CA GLY A 43 -44.66 -11.02 -16.28
C GLY A 43 -44.31 -9.75 -17.04
N ASP A 44 -44.60 -9.76 -18.33
CA ASP A 44 -44.58 -8.59 -19.20
C ASP A 44 -45.64 -7.60 -18.68
N GLY A 45 -45.18 -6.45 -18.22
CA GLY A 45 -46.03 -5.45 -17.60
C GLY A 45 -45.24 -4.17 -17.37
N GLU A 46 -45.44 -3.20 -18.26
CA GLU A 46 -45.08 -1.80 -18.06
C GLU A 46 -45.74 -1.27 -16.78
N ALA A 47 -45.10 -1.52 -15.65
CA ALA A 47 -45.25 -0.72 -14.46
C ALA A 47 -44.01 0.17 -14.42
N LEU A 48 -44.18 1.43 -14.80
CA LEU A 48 -43.28 2.52 -14.40
C LEU A 48 -43.30 2.61 -12.87
N MET A 49 -42.60 1.68 -12.23
CA MET A 49 -42.17 1.82 -10.85
C MET A 49 -41.18 2.97 -10.85
N SER A 50 -41.66 4.20 -10.59
CA SER A 50 -40.87 5.19 -9.87
C SER A 50 -40.64 4.69 -8.44
N GLY A 51 -40.03 3.52 -8.32
CA GLY A 51 -39.30 3.16 -7.13
C GLY A 51 -38.00 3.93 -7.23
N THR A 52 -37.97 5.14 -6.69
CA THR A 52 -36.70 5.71 -6.23
C THR A 52 -36.08 4.64 -5.34
N CYS A 53 -35.07 3.93 -5.85
CA CYS A 53 -34.16 3.19 -5.00
C CYS A 53 -33.54 4.24 -4.08
N ASP A 54 -34.13 4.39 -2.90
CA ASP A 54 -33.59 5.18 -1.82
C ASP A 54 -32.40 4.37 -1.29
N CYS A 55 -31.29 4.43 -2.02
CA CYS A 55 -30.02 3.91 -1.55
C CYS A 55 -29.69 4.74 -0.31
N PRO A 56 -29.53 4.14 0.88
CA PRO A 56 -29.12 4.89 2.05
C PRO A 56 -27.83 5.63 1.70
N SER A 57 -27.91 6.97 1.68
CA SER A 57 -26.84 7.86 1.23
C SER A 57 -25.71 7.97 2.25
N ASP A 58 -25.79 7.23 3.34
CA ASP A 58 -24.78 7.21 4.39
C ASP A 58 -23.62 6.31 3.94
N VAL A 59 -22.92 6.75 2.90
CA VAL A 59 -21.53 6.34 2.72
C VAL A 59 -20.81 6.84 3.97
N LEU A 60 -20.57 5.94 4.91
CA LEU A 60 -19.82 6.23 6.12
C LEU A 60 -18.39 6.57 5.70
N PHE A 61 -18.11 7.87 5.62
CA PHE A 61 -16.78 8.38 5.38
C PHE A 61 -15.94 8.14 6.64
N ASP A 62 -15.05 7.16 6.58
CA ASP A 62 -14.23 6.76 7.72
C ASP A 62 -12.77 7.24 7.58
N ALA A 63 -11.94 6.88 8.56
CA ALA A 63 -10.52 7.25 8.55
C ALA A 63 -9.74 6.63 7.37
N TYR A 64 -10.25 5.56 6.76
CA TYR A 64 -9.63 5.00 5.56
C TYR A 64 -9.90 5.90 4.36
N ASP A 65 -11.13 6.35 4.18
CA ASP A 65 -11.47 7.30 3.11
C ASP A 65 -10.67 8.61 3.26
N GLU A 66 -10.50 9.12 4.48
CA GLU A 66 -9.62 10.28 4.75
C GLU A 66 -8.18 10.02 4.29
N GLY A 67 -7.65 8.82 4.58
CA GLY A 67 -6.32 8.41 4.13
C GLY A 67 -6.20 8.32 2.62
N VAL A 68 -7.24 7.84 1.93
CA VAL A 68 -7.32 7.79 0.46
C VAL A 68 -7.31 9.20 -0.14
N LEU A 69 -8.10 10.13 0.40
CA LEU A 69 -8.10 11.53 -0.07
C LEU A 69 -6.72 12.19 0.13
N ALA A 70 -6.12 12.01 1.31
CA ALA A 70 -4.81 12.56 1.62
C ALA A 70 -3.72 11.97 0.71
N LEU A 71 -3.79 10.66 0.44
CA LEU A 71 -2.85 10.00 -0.45
C LEU A 71 -2.97 10.51 -1.89
N ALA A 72 -4.19 10.65 -2.40
CA ALA A 72 -4.46 11.21 -3.72
C ALA A 72 -3.99 12.67 -3.85
N ALA A 73 -3.96 13.43 -2.74
CA ALA A 73 -3.42 14.77 -2.68
C ALA A 73 -1.89 14.84 -2.49
N GLY A 74 -1.19 13.70 -2.47
CA GLY A 74 0.26 13.62 -2.21
C GLY A 74 0.65 13.95 -0.76
N GLN A 75 -0.29 13.98 0.17
CA GLN A 75 -0.05 14.25 1.59
C GLN A 75 0.30 12.94 2.31
N TYR A 76 1.46 12.35 2.01
CA TYR A 76 1.80 10.99 2.46
C TYR A 76 1.79 10.82 3.98
N GLU A 77 2.31 11.78 4.74
CA GLU A 77 2.28 11.72 6.22
C GLU A 77 0.85 11.77 6.77
N ALA A 78 -0.01 12.64 6.23
CA ALA A 78 -1.41 12.72 6.62
C ALA A 78 -2.17 11.44 6.27
N ALA A 79 -1.92 10.88 5.08
CA ALA A 79 -2.49 9.59 4.67
C ALA A 79 -2.10 8.46 5.63
N ARG A 80 -0.81 8.37 5.99
CA ARG A 80 -0.33 7.35 6.95
C ARG A 80 -0.91 7.51 8.34
N ALA A 81 -1.11 8.75 8.81
CA ALA A 81 -1.78 9.02 10.08
C ALA A 81 -3.25 8.56 10.06
N ALA A 82 -3.97 8.83 8.97
CA ALA A 82 -5.36 8.41 8.80
C ALA A 82 -5.49 6.88 8.71
N PHE A 83 -4.61 6.20 7.97
CA PHE A 83 -4.57 4.72 7.94
C PHE A 83 -4.25 4.12 9.31
N ALA A 84 -3.39 4.75 10.10
CA ALA A 84 -3.13 4.31 11.48
C ALA A 84 -4.35 4.48 12.39
N ALA A 85 -5.12 5.57 12.21
CA ALA A 85 -6.39 5.76 12.92
C ALA A 85 -7.44 4.71 12.50
N TYR A 86 -7.52 4.40 11.21
CA TYR A 86 -8.36 3.32 10.68
C TYR A 86 -7.97 1.97 11.31
N ALA A 87 -6.67 1.64 11.36
CA ALA A 87 -6.17 0.42 12.00
C ALA A 87 -6.62 0.26 13.46
N ALA A 88 -6.71 1.37 14.20
CA ALA A 88 -7.11 1.40 15.59
C ALA A 88 -8.62 1.19 15.83
N SER A 89 -9.45 1.21 14.78
CA SER A 89 -10.91 1.01 14.89
C SER A 89 -11.32 -0.43 15.23
N GLY A 90 -10.41 -1.41 15.08
CA GLY A 90 -10.54 -2.74 15.68
C GLY A 90 -11.42 -3.75 14.94
N GLY A 91 -11.78 -3.51 13.67
CA GLY A 91 -12.49 -4.48 12.83
C GLY A 91 -11.62 -5.64 12.33
N GLU A 92 -12.25 -6.75 11.96
CA GLU A 92 -11.55 -7.87 11.31
C GLU A 92 -10.97 -7.43 9.95
N GLY A 93 -9.70 -7.74 9.68
CA GLY A 93 -9.03 -7.36 8.44
C GLY A 93 -8.55 -5.90 8.34
N VAL A 94 -9.09 -4.99 9.15
CA VAL A 94 -8.79 -3.56 9.15
C VAL A 94 -7.30 -3.25 9.32
N ALA A 95 -6.61 -3.95 10.22
CA ALA A 95 -5.18 -3.76 10.44
C ALA A 95 -4.31 -4.15 9.22
N ALA A 96 -4.69 -5.22 8.52
CA ALA A 96 -3.97 -5.67 7.33
C ALA A 96 -4.18 -4.72 6.15
N GLU A 97 -5.41 -4.24 5.99
CA GLU A 97 -5.75 -3.23 4.98
C GLU A 97 -5.01 -1.91 5.23
N ALA A 98 -5.03 -1.39 6.47
CA ALA A 98 -4.27 -0.19 6.84
C ALA A 98 -2.76 -0.34 6.60
N ALA A 99 -2.20 -1.52 6.87
CA ALA A 99 -0.79 -1.82 6.62
C ALA A 99 -0.45 -1.83 5.13
N ALA A 100 -1.33 -2.38 4.29
CA ALA A 100 -1.18 -2.35 2.84
C ALA A 100 -1.22 -0.92 2.30
N ALA A 101 -2.21 -0.12 2.72
CA ALA A 101 -2.34 1.28 2.32
C ALA A 101 -1.15 2.14 2.78
N THR A 102 -0.67 1.92 4.01
CA THR A 102 0.54 2.57 4.54
C THR A 102 1.80 2.19 3.74
N THR A 103 1.90 0.94 3.31
CA THR A 103 3.01 0.47 2.47
C THR A 103 2.97 1.12 1.09
N LEU A 104 1.79 1.19 0.47
CA LEU A 104 1.60 1.88 -0.79
C LEU A 104 2.00 3.36 -0.70
N SER A 105 1.53 4.07 0.33
CA SER A 105 1.90 5.47 0.58
C SER A 105 3.41 5.68 0.62
N ARG A 106 4.15 4.82 1.33
CA ARG A 106 5.62 4.88 1.38
C ARG A 106 6.27 4.63 0.02
N ARG A 107 5.74 3.71 -0.78
CA ARG A 107 6.28 3.42 -2.12
C ARG A 107 6.09 4.60 -3.06
N LEU A 108 4.92 5.22 -3.05
CA LEU A 108 4.63 6.40 -3.85
C LEU A 108 5.50 7.60 -3.44
N GLU A 109 5.71 7.79 -2.14
CA GLU A 109 6.63 8.83 -1.62
C GLU A 109 8.08 8.60 -2.06
N GLN A 110 8.58 7.36 -1.95
CA GLN A 110 9.93 6.99 -2.39
C GLN A 110 10.12 7.14 -3.90
N GLY A 111 9.09 6.82 -4.67
CA GLY A 111 9.07 6.95 -6.12
C GLY A 111 8.91 8.39 -6.61
N GLN A 112 8.76 9.36 -5.71
CA GLN A 112 8.49 10.77 -6.05
C GLN A 112 7.26 10.93 -6.96
N SER A 113 6.29 10.02 -6.87
CA SER A 113 5.10 10.03 -7.73
C SER A 113 4.26 11.27 -7.42
N ALA A 114 4.28 12.28 -8.27
CA ALA A 114 3.52 13.50 -8.03
C ALA A 114 2.01 13.21 -8.17
N PRO A 115 1.16 13.72 -7.26
CA PRO A 115 -0.27 13.63 -7.44
C PRO A 115 -0.70 14.37 -8.71
N LEU A 116 -1.46 13.69 -9.57
CA LEU A 116 -2.13 14.34 -10.67
C LEU A 116 -3.16 15.31 -10.10
N VAL A 117 -3.14 16.57 -10.55
CA VAL A 117 -4.07 17.59 -10.05
C VAL A 117 -5.46 17.29 -10.61
N ILE A 118 -6.23 16.48 -9.88
CA ILE A 118 -7.62 16.18 -10.20
C ILE A 118 -8.49 16.66 -9.04
N GLN A 119 -9.57 17.41 -9.35
CA GLN A 119 -10.46 17.95 -8.32
C GLN A 119 -11.01 16.81 -7.46
N ASN A 120 -10.79 16.93 -6.16
CA ASN A 120 -10.86 15.82 -5.21
C ASN A 120 -12.32 15.47 -4.85
N ASP A 121 -12.85 14.40 -5.45
CA ASP A 121 -13.95 13.61 -4.90
C ASP A 121 -13.43 12.20 -4.57
N ASN A 122 -14.10 11.46 -3.69
CA ASN A 122 -13.62 10.15 -3.21
C ASN A 122 -13.43 9.15 -4.37
N GLN A 123 -14.37 9.12 -5.33
CA GLN A 123 -14.30 8.21 -6.48
C GLN A 123 -13.08 8.49 -7.35
N ARG A 124 -12.74 9.77 -7.54
CA ARG A 124 -11.60 10.23 -8.33
C ARG A 124 -10.28 10.12 -7.59
N SER A 125 -10.27 10.11 -6.26
CA SER A 125 -9.06 9.84 -5.46
C SER A 125 -8.48 8.46 -5.75
N ARG A 126 -9.33 7.44 -5.88
CA ARG A 126 -8.87 6.08 -6.21
C ARG A 126 -8.29 5.98 -7.63
N VAL A 127 -8.88 6.70 -8.59
CA VAL A 127 -8.35 6.81 -9.96
C VAL A 127 -6.98 7.50 -9.93
N THR A 128 -6.88 8.62 -9.22
CA THR A 128 -5.61 9.37 -9.06
C THR A 128 -4.51 8.48 -8.47
N ILE A 129 -4.82 7.69 -7.43
CA ILE A 129 -3.86 6.74 -6.84
C ILE A 129 -3.45 5.67 -7.85
N THR A 130 -4.39 5.16 -8.64
CA THR A 130 -4.09 4.16 -9.68
C THR A 130 -3.14 4.74 -10.73
N GLU A 131 -3.36 5.97 -11.18
CA GLU A 131 -2.50 6.64 -12.14
C GLU A 131 -1.09 6.89 -11.55
N MET A 132 -0.98 7.32 -10.30
CA MET A 132 0.31 7.45 -9.61
C MET A 132 1.07 6.11 -9.54
N VAL A 133 0.38 5.00 -9.31
CA VAL A 133 0.99 3.66 -9.30
C VAL A 133 1.48 3.26 -10.69
N LEU A 134 0.70 3.55 -11.74
CA LEU A 134 1.12 3.27 -13.12
C LEU A 134 2.36 4.07 -13.50
N GLU A 135 2.42 5.35 -13.12
CA GLU A 135 3.60 6.19 -13.35
C GLU A 135 4.84 5.64 -12.63
N LEU A 136 4.69 5.18 -11.39
CA LEU A 136 5.77 4.52 -10.65
C LEU A 136 6.27 3.25 -11.35
N ILE A 137 5.37 2.44 -11.92
CA ILE A 137 5.75 1.24 -12.67
C ILE A 137 6.55 1.62 -13.92
N VAL A 138 6.07 2.60 -14.69
CA VAL A 138 6.77 3.09 -15.90
C VAL A 138 8.16 3.62 -15.56
N GLN A 139 8.29 4.38 -14.46
CA GLN A 139 9.59 4.88 -14.01
C GLN A 139 10.55 3.73 -13.64
N LEU A 140 10.06 2.72 -12.91
CA LEU A 140 10.87 1.55 -12.56
C LEU A 140 11.31 0.74 -13.78
N GLU A 141 10.45 0.60 -14.79
CA GLU A 141 10.81 -0.05 -16.06
C GLU A 141 11.89 0.73 -16.81
N ALA A 142 11.82 2.05 -16.83
CA ALA A 142 12.84 2.91 -17.43
C ALA A 142 14.19 2.78 -16.71
N ASP A 143 14.18 2.80 -15.37
CA ASP A 143 15.39 2.67 -14.56
C ASP A 143 16.06 1.29 -14.74
N LEU A 144 15.26 0.22 -14.81
CA LEU A 144 15.76 -1.13 -15.10
C LEU A 144 16.42 -1.24 -16.47
N ASN A 145 15.82 -0.63 -17.49
CA ASN A 145 16.38 -0.62 -18.84
C ASN A 145 17.70 0.16 -18.88
N ALA A 146 17.75 1.35 -18.28
CA ALA A 146 18.96 2.15 -18.20
C ALA A 146 20.10 1.41 -17.46
N MET A 147 19.76 0.72 -16.36
CA MET A 147 20.73 -0.09 -15.61
C MET A 147 21.22 -1.29 -16.43
N SER A 148 20.36 -1.93 -17.21
CA SER A 148 20.72 -3.03 -18.12
C SER A 148 21.69 -2.57 -19.20
N GLU A 149 21.42 -1.44 -19.85
CA GLU A 149 22.28 -0.84 -20.87
C GLU A 149 23.66 -0.50 -20.28
N SER A 150 23.69 0.16 -19.12
CA SER A 150 24.94 0.49 -18.42
C SER A 150 25.76 -0.76 -18.08
N ASN A 151 25.11 -1.84 -17.65
CA ASN A 151 25.80 -3.09 -17.34
C ASN A 151 26.42 -3.74 -18.58
N GLN A 152 25.71 -3.72 -19.72
CA GLN A 152 26.22 -4.24 -20.99
C GLN A 152 27.42 -3.43 -21.48
N GLU A 153 27.34 -2.09 -21.41
CA GLU A 153 28.45 -1.21 -21.78
C GLU A 153 29.69 -1.49 -20.92
N LEU A 154 29.52 -1.54 -19.60
CA LEU A 154 30.62 -1.81 -18.67
C LEU A 154 31.23 -3.19 -18.90
N SER A 155 30.39 -4.20 -19.16
CA SER A 155 30.85 -5.55 -19.47
C SER A 155 31.66 -5.59 -20.76
N ALA A 156 31.22 -4.88 -21.80
CA ALA A 156 31.96 -4.77 -23.06
C ALA A 156 33.28 -4.01 -22.89
N GLU A 157 33.31 -2.96 -22.07
CA GLU A 157 34.54 -2.23 -21.75
C GLU A 157 35.55 -3.11 -20.99
N LEU A 158 35.08 -3.85 -19.98
CA LEU A 158 35.92 -4.79 -19.23
C LEU A 158 36.50 -5.85 -20.16
N ALA A 159 35.71 -6.44 -21.05
CA ALA A 159 36.20 -7.41 -22.04
C ALA A 159 37.29 -6.82 -22.94
N LYS A 160 37.14 -5.57 -23.41
CA LYS A 160 38.18 -4.87 -24.19
C LYS A 160 39.46 -4.66 -23.39
N ARG A 161 39.34 -4.25 -22.12
CA ARG A 161 40.50 -4.06 -21.23
C ARG A 161 41.23 -5.38 -20.96
N GLU A 162 40.49 -6.45 -20.73
CA GLU A 162 41.06 -7.80 -20.55
C GLU A 162 41.79 -8.29 -21.80
N ASP A 163 41.21 -8.09 -22.99
CA ASP A 163 41.85 -8.46 -24.26
C ASP A 163 43.14 -7.64 -24.50
N ALA A 164 43.09 -6.33 -24.24
CA ALA A 164 44.29 -5.48 -24.32
C ALA A 164 45.39 -5.95 -23.35
N LEU A 165 45.03 -6.33 -22.11
CA LEU A 165 45.98 -6.87 -21.13
C LEU A 165 46.57 -8.21 -21.58
N LYS A 166 45.78 -9.09 -22.20
CA LYS A 166 46.27 -10.36 -22.78
C LYS A 166 47.27 -10.11 -23.89
N ARG A 167 46.96 -9.23 -24.85
CA ARG A 167 47.88 -8.86 -25.94
C ARG A 167 49.17 -8.22 -25.42
N LEU A 168 49.08 -7.33 -24.43
CA LEU A 168 50.26 -6.74 -23.80
C LEU A 168 51.11 -7.82 -23.13
N ARG A 169 50.49 -8.77 -22.43
CA ARG A 169 51.20 -9.90 -21.82
C ARG A 169 51.93 -10.74 -22.86
N GLU A 170 51.28 -11.08 -23.96
CA GLU A 170 51.89 -11.83 -25.07
C GLU A 170 53.10 -11.09 -25.65
N LEU A 171 52.98 -9.78 -25.88
CA LEU A 171 54.09 -8.95 -26.38
C LEU A 171 55.26 -8.85 -25.39
N THR A 172 54.97 -8.78 -24.08
CA THR A 172 56.02 -8.70 -23.04
C THR A 172 56.73 -10.03 -22.76
N LEU A 173 56.10 -11.18 -23.04
CA LEU A 173 56.70 -12.50 -22.82
C LEU A 173 57.52 -12.99 -24.02
N GLY A 174 57.53 -12.23 -25.12
CA GLY A 174 58.36 -12.50 -26.29
C GLY A 174 57.76 -13.55 -27.23
N GLN A 175 57.73 -13.22 -28.51
CA GLN A 175 57.56 -14.17 -29.59
C GLN A 175 58.77 -15.13 -29.55
N PRO A 176 58.62 -16.47 -29.48
CA PRO A 176 59.77 -17.34 -29.65
C PRO A 176 60.31 -17.09 -31.06
N GLU A 177 61.51 -16.53 -31.15
CA GLU A 177 62.23 -16.45 -32.42
C GLU A 177 62.43 -17.88 -32.94
N GLY A 178 62.24 -18.05 -34.25
CA GLY A 178 62.11 -19.35 -34.92
C GLY A 178 63.30 -20.28 -34.84
#